data_AF-A0ABD2LNN3-F1
#
_entry.id   AF-A0ABD2LNN3-F1
#
_cell.length_a   1.000
_cell.length_b   1.000
_cell.length_c   1.000
_cell.angle_alpha   90.00
_cell.angle_beta   90.00
_cell.angle_gamma   90.00
#
_symmetry.space_group_name_H-M   'P 1'
#
loop_
_entity.id
_entity.type
_entity.pdbx_description
1 polymer ?
#
loop_
_entity_poly.entity_id
_entity_poly.type
_entity_poly.pdbx_seq_one_letter_code
_entity_poly.pdbx_strand_id
1 'polypeptide(L)'
;MSILTNSINCGDDFTPAAENGEVNGEAISLDNDGQLFDGKNSESIADQQQLKEFREKIAKMEMELKMAKLELENVKKMAKLELENEQKLKLQEMMVEQKELKEKMAKIEHEKEKNAIAADQLTKILEKISEMEKQQKEHTKENSDQFSKIQNDQKIILEKISELEKEQKQRKAILNFQPNYWDANASNENLEIIGEKSLTFLYTGNDYGCYLPIFAKHPILMDNSSDIFYYEILVKKMKSFMSFGFAVKQQTKLEEIRNKKGTYAFESDGDIRVNGKGKGINAQYSYGVGDTVGIGFNLATRKLFFTKNGLRLDFSDIFSAPSFAADSFHPFVSLWEFGNKIEADFGPNFEFDLSTL
;
A
#
# COMPACT_ATOMS: atom_id res chain seq x y z
N MET A 1 -42.10 9.17 -13.50
CA MET A 1 -42.47 9.51 -12.11
C MET A 1 -42.24 11.01 -11.94
N SER A 2 -43.33 11.72 -11.63
CA SER A 2 -43.52 13.10 -11.10
C SER A 2 -42.42 14.14 -11.39
N ILE A 3 -42.63 15.18 -12.22
CA ILE A 3 -43.48 16.38 -12.04
C ILE A 3 -43.35 17.01 -10.65
N LEU A 4 -42.79 18.23 -10.60
CA LEU A 4 -43.33 19.37 -9.84
C LEU A 4 -42.76 20.68 -10.42
N THR A 5 -43.63 21.40 -11.13
CA THR A 5 -43.54 22.83 -11.42
C THR A 5 -44.13 23.60 -10.24
N ASN A 6 -43.63 24.81 -9.96
CA ASN A 6 -44.35 25.79 -9.15
C ASN A 6 -44.37 27.14 -9.85
N SER A 7 -45.61 27.58 -10.06
CA SER A 7 -46.07 28.88 -10.54
C SER A 7 -46.48 29.71 -9.32
N ILE A 8 -46.19 31.01 -9.31
CA ILE A 8 -46.91 31.99 -8.50
C ILE A 8 -47.26 33.17 -9.41
N ASN A 9 -48.50 33.62 -9.19
CA ASN A 9 -49.38 34.43 -10.03
C ASN A 9 -49.64 35.80 -9.36
N CYS A 10 -50.46 36.62 -10.03
CA CYS A 10 -51.11 37.89 -9.60
C CYS A 10 -50.23 39.13 -9.79
N GLY A 11 -50.58 40.14 -10.60
CA GLY A 11 -51.84 40.91 -10.75
C GLY A 11 -51.40 42.40 -10.72
N ASP A 12 -52.01 43.42 -11.30
CA ASP A 12 -53.27 43.62 -12.01
C ASP A 12 -53.14 44.85 -12.92
N ASP A 13 -54.03 44.87 -13.91
CA ASP A 13 -54.55 46.00 -14.67
C ASP A 13 -54.49 47.40 -14.02
N PHE A 14 -54.20 48.43 -14.84
CA PHE A 14 -54.98 49.67 -14.87
C PHE A 14 -54.76 50.43 -16.19
N THR A 15 -55.88 50.61 -16.92
CA THR A 15 -56.08 51.39 -18.15
C THR A 15 -56.15 52.91 -17.90
N PRO A 16 -56.07 53.75 -18.96
CA PRO A 16 -55.98 55.20 -18.88
C PRO A 16 -57.37 55.89 -18.88
N ALA A 17 -57.50 57.00 -18.14
CA ALA A 17 -58.68 57.86 -18.18
C ALA A 17 -58.39 59.17 -18.93
N ALA A 18 -59.21 59.42 -19.94
CA ALA A 18 -59.41 60.73 -20.56
C ALA A 18 -60.30 61.59 -19.66
N GLU A 19 -60.13 62.91 -19.68
CA GLU A 19 -61.18 63.83 -19.25
C GLU A 19 -61.15 65.14 -20.04
N ASN A 20 -62.35 65.50 -20.48
CA ASN A 20 -62.72 66.66 -21.28
C ASN A 20 -62.85 67.91 -20.40
N GLY A 21 -62.81 69.09 -21.02
CA GLY A 21 -63.14 70.35 -20.34
C GLY A 21 -63.30 71.52 -21.30
N GLU A 22 -64.37 71.50 -22.11
CA GLU A 22 -64.96 72.69 -22.73
C GLU A 22 -65.51 73.63 -21.66
N VAL A 23 -65.31 74.95 -21.81
CA VAL A 23 -66.15 75.97 -21.18
C VAL A 23 -66.45 77.08 -22.19
N ASN A 24 -67.73 77.12 -22.58
CA ASN A 24 -68.46 78.23 -23.23
C ASN A 24 -68.26 79.53 -22.43
N GLY A 25 -68.04 80.70 -23.02
CA GLY A 25 -69.07 81.48 -23.72
C GLY A 25 -69.56 82.60 -22.80
N GLU A 26 -69.54 83.86 -23.26
CA GLU A 26 -70.59 84.85 -22.97
C GLU A 26 -70.31 86.14 -23.75
N ALA A 27 -71.20 86.38 -24.72
CA ALA A 27 -71.42 87.66 -25.35
C ALA A 27 -72.34 88.48 -24.44
N ILE A 28 -72.08 89.78 -24.33
CA ILE A 28 -73.04 90.74 -23.79
C ILE A 28 -73.22 91.83 -24.85
N SER A 29 -74.35 91.77 -25.55
CA SER A 29 -75.02 92.93 -26.14
C SER A 29 -76.04 93.47 -25.15
N LEU A 30 -76.37 94.75 -25.28
CA LEU A 30 -77.66 95.45 -25.04
C LEU A 30 -77.29 96.95 -24.97
N ASP A 31 -77.61 97.75 -25.98
CA ASP A 31 -78.92 98.34 -26.30
C ASP A 31 -79.39 99.37 -25.25
N ASN A 32 -79.44 100.65 -25.67
CA ASN A 32 -80.67 101.44 -25.80
C ASN A 32 -80.44 102.95 -25.60
N ASP A 33 -80.77 103.67 -26.68
CA ASP A 33 -81.69 104.81 -26.74
C ASP A 33 -81.42 106.08 -25.92
N GLY A 34 -81.47 107.23 -26.60
CA GLY A 34 -81.83 108.47 -25.91
C GLY A 34 -81.49 109.80 -26.56
N GLN A 35 -82.20 110.12 -27.65
CA GLN A 35 -82.77 111.45 -27.96
C GLN A 35 -81.92 112.72 -28.18
N LEU A 36 -82.40 113.47 -29.19
CA LEU A 36 -82.10 114.86 -29.53
C LEU A 36 -82.31 115.84 -28.37
N PHE A 37 -81.43 116.84 -28.27
CA PHE A 37 -81.81 118.21 -27.89
C PHE A 37 -80.98 119.23 -28.66
N ASP A 38 -81.68 120.07 -29.42
CA ASP A 38 -81.19 121.23 -30.17
C ASP A 38 -81.09 122.41 -29.19
N GLY A 39 -79.89 122.96 -28.99
CA GLY A 39 -79.63 123.91 -27.91
C GLY A 39 -78.47 124.85 -28.25
N LYS A 40 -78.82 126.02 -28.80
CA LYS A 40 -77.91 127.14 -29.03
C LYS A 40 -77.33 127.70 -27.73
N ASN A 41 -76.16 128.32 -27.88
CA ASN A 41 -75.60 129.45 -27.13
C ASN A 41 -74.54 129.20 -26.05
N SER A 42 -73.44 129.94 -26.27
CA SER A 42 -72.42 130.44 -25.34
C SER A 42 -71.47 129.41 -24.73
N GLU A 43 -70.44 129.05 -25.49
CA GLU A 43 -69.15 128.59 -24.95
C GLU A 43 -68.61 129.63 -23.96
N SER A 44 -68.67 129.30 -22.68
CA SER A 44 -67.93 129.96 -21.62
C SER A 44 -66.47 129.49 -21.71
N ILE A 45 -65.52 130.43 -21.67
CA ILE A 45 -64.07 130.21 -21.74
C ILE A 45 -63.58 129.18 -20.70
N ALA A 46 -64.33 128.95 -19.61
CA ALA A 46 -63.99 127.98 -18.57
C ALA A 46 -64.16 126.50 -19.00
N ASP A 47 -65.14 126.18 -19.85
CA ASP A 47 -65.42 124.78 -20.28
C ASP A 47 -64.47 124.34 -21.39
N GLN A 48 -64.04 125.26 -22.27
CA GLN A 48 -62.97 125.00 -23.24
C GLN A 48 -61.63 124.70 -22.54
N GLN A 49 -61.39 125.28 -21.36
CA GLN A 49 -60.18 125.03 -20.57
C GLN A 49 -60.19 123.65 -19.90
N GLN A 50 -61.31 123.23 -19.30
CA GLN A 50 -61.47 121.88 -18.76
C GLN A 50 -61.41 120.80 -19.86
N LEU A 51 -62.00 121.06 -21.03
CA LEU A 51 -61.93 120.14 -22.18
C LEU A 51 -60.50 120.00 -22.70
N LYS A 52 -59.71 121.07 -22.67
CA LYS A 52 -58.29 121.06 -23.02
C LYS A 52 -57.47 120.23 -22.03
N GLU A 53 -57.67 120.41 -20.73
CA GLU A 53 -57.01 119.59 -19.69
C GLU A 53 -57.40 118.10 -19.80
N PHE A 54 -58.65 117.81 -20.13
CA PHE A 54 -59.12 116.43 -20.32
C PHE A 54 -58.49 115.80 -21.57
N ARG A 55 -58.37 116.55 -22.68
CA ARG A 55 -57.66 116.11 -23.90
C ARG A 55 -56.17 115.89 -23.64
N GLU A 56 -55.52 116.75 -22.84
CA GLU A 56 -54.12 116.56 -22.44
C GLU A 56 -53.93 115.30 -21.58
N LYS A 57 -54.87 115.02 -20.65
CA LYS A 57 -54.88 113.76 -19.88
C LYS A 57 -55.09 112.54 -20.77
N ILE A 58 -56.01 112.59 -21.74
CA ILE A 58 -56.22 111.51 -22.70
C ILE A 58 -54.95 111.27 -23.52
N ALA A 59 -54.34 112.32 -24.07
CA ALA A 59 -53.10 112.19 -24.84
C ALA A 59 -51.96 111.59 -24.00
N LYS A 60 -51.87 111.98 -22.72
CA LYS A 60 -50.92 111.38 -21.77
C LYS A 60 -51.19 109.90 -21.53
N MET A 61 -52.45 109.52 -21.26
CA MET A 61 -52.84 108.11 -21.09
C MET A 61 -52.61 107.28 -22.36
N GLU A 62 -52.86 107.85 -23.54
CA GLU A 62 -52.59 107.18 -24.82
C GLU A 62 -51.08 106.94 -25.02
N MET A 63 -50.25 107.91 -24.64
CA MET A 63 -48.79 107.78 -24.67
C MET A 63 -48.31 106.71 -23.67
N GLU A 64 -48.84 106.72 -22.44
CA GLU A 64 -48.55 105.70 -21.41
C GLU A 64 -49.00 104.30 -21.86
N LEU A 65 -50.20 104.18 -22.44
CA LEU A 65 -50.71 102.92 -22.99
C LEU A 65 -49.82 102.41 -24.13
N LYS A 66 -49.32 103.31 -24.99
CA LYS A 66 -48.40 102.97 -26.08
C LYS A 66 -47.05 102.49 -25.54
N MET A 67 -46.53 103.15 -24.50
CA MET A 67 -45.31 102.74 -23.80
C MET A 67 -45.47 101.37 -23.13
N ALA A 68 -46.57 101.17 -22.38
CA ALA A 68 -46.86 99.89 -21.74
C ALA A 68 -47.04 98.74 -22.74
N LYS A 69 -47.66 98.99 -23.90
CA LYS A 69 -47.76 98.01 -25.00
C LYS A 69 -46.39 97.63 -25.55
N LEU A 70 -45.50 98.61 -25.72
CA LEU A 70 -44.14 98.38 -26.19
C LEU A 70 -43.32 97.58 -25.16
N GLU A 71 -43.44 97.92 -23.86
CA GLU A 71 -42.83 97.17 -22.77
C GLU A 71 -43.34 95.73 -22.72
N LEU A 72 -44.65 95.52 -22.84
CA LEU A 72 -45.25 94.19 -22.88
C LEU A 72 -44.74 93.37 -24.07
N GLU A 73 -44.60 93.98 -25.25
CA GLU A 73 -44.05 93.29 -26.43
C GLU A 73 -42.58 92.91 -26.21
N ASN A 74 -41.78 93.78 -25.59
CA ASN A 74 -40.40 93.49 -25.23
C ASN A 74 -40.29 92.37 -24.19
N VAL A 75 -41.14 92.37 -23.15
CA VAL A 75 -41.21 91.29 -22.16
C VAL A 75 -41.58 89.97 -22.81
N LYS A 76 -42.56 89.96 -23.73
CA LYS A 76 -42.94 88.75 -24.48
C LYS A 76 -41.78 88.21 -25.34
N LYS A 77 -41.02 89.11 -25.99
CA LYS A 77 -39.82 88.72 -26.77
C LYS A 77 -38.73 88.14 -25.87
N MET A 78 -38.48 88.75 -24.71
CA MET A 78 -37.52 88.27 -23.73
C MET A 78 -37.91 86.89 -23.16
N ALA A 79 -39.16 86.73 -22.74
CA ALA A 79 -39.66 85.45 -22.23
C ALA A 79 -39.57 84.33 -23.29
N LYS A 80 -39.86 84.64 -24.56
CA LYS A 80 -39.69 83.69 -25.66
C LYS A 80 -38.22 83.29 -25.87
N LEU A 81 -37.32 84.26 -25.84
CA LEU A 81 -35.88 84.02 -25.98
C LEU A 81 -35.33 83.19 -24.82
N GLU A 82 -35.78 83.47 -23.59
CA GLU A 82 -35.40 82.73 -22.39
C GLU A 82 -35.86 81.27 -22.46
N LEU A 83 -37.11 81.03 -22.89
CA LEU A 83 -37.63 79.68 -23.12
C LEU A 83 -36.84 78.93 -24.20
N GLU A 84 -36.52 79.58 -25.33
CA GLU A 84 -35.71 78.98 -26.40
C GLU A 84 -34.29 78.63 -25.90
N ASN A 85 -33.69 79.47 -25.05
CA ASN A 85 -32.39 79.20 -24.46
C ASN A 85 -32.44 78.04 -23.45
N GLU A 86 -33.48 77.95 -22.62
CA GLU A 86 -33.67 76.84 -21.69
C GLU A 86 -33.86 75.51 -22.45
N GLN A 87 -34.64 75.52 -23.53
CA GLN A 87 -34.83 74.35 -24.40
C GLN A 87 -33.52 73.91 -25.08
N LYS A 88 -32.71 74.87 -25.56
CA LYS A 88 -31.38 74.57 -26.12
C LYS A 88 -30.43 73.98 -25.08
N LEU A 89 -30.45 74.50 -23.85
CA LEU A 89 -29.62 73.98 -22.76
C LEU A 89 -30.00 72.55 -22.41
N LYS A 90 -31.30 72.26 -22.23
CA LYS A 90 -31.81 70.89 -21.99
C LYS A 90 -31.46 69.92 -23.11
N LEU A 91 -31.55 70.38 -24.37
CA LEU A 91 -31.15 69.56 -25.51
C LEU A 91 -29.64 69.25 -25.49
N GLN A 92 -28.82 70.23 -25.13
CA GLN A 92 -27.37 70.06 -25.02
C GLN A 92 -27.00 69.08 -23.89
N GLU A 93 -27.63 69.19 -22.71
CA GLU A 93 -27.47 68.25 -21.60
C GLU A 93 -27.83 66.82 -22.02
N MET A 94 -28.99 66.65 -22.67
CA MET A 94 -29.43 65.35 -23.19
C MET A 94 -28.44 64.75 -24.20
N MET A 95 -27.84 65.57 -25.07
CA MET A 95 -26.83 65.09 -26.03
C MET A 95 -25.55 64.62 -25.33
N VAL A 96 -25.14 65.29 -24.24
CA VAL A 96 -23.99 64.87 -23.42
C VAL A 96 -24.29 63.54 -22.73
N GLU A 97 -25.45 63.41 -22.09
CA GLU A 97 -25.88 62.17 -21.44
C GLU A 97 -25.96 61.00 -22.43
N GLN A 98 -26.51 61.22 -23.63
CA GLN A 98 -26.55 60.19 -24.67
C GLN A 98 -25.16 59.77 -25.14
N LYS A 99 -24.20 60.71 -25.21
CA LYS A 99 -22.82 60.39 -25.57
C LYS A 99 -22.16 59.54 -24.48
N GLU A 100 -22.31 59.92 -23.21
CA GLU A 100 -21.78 59.15 -22.09
C GLU A 100 -22.40 57.75 -22.01
N LEU A 101 -23.70 57.62 -22.27
CA LEU A 101 -24.37 56.33 -22.29
C LEU A 101 -23.84 55.43 -23.41
N LYS A 102 -23.63 55.98 -24.61
CA LYS A 102 -23.02 55.24 -25.74
C LYS A 102 -21.61 54.77 -25.41
N GLU A 103 -20.80 55.60 -24.76
CA GLU A 103 -19.46 55.21 -24.32
C GLU A 103 -19.49 54.10 -23.26
N LYS A 104 -20.43 54.17 -22.31
CA LYS A 104 -20.63 53.09 -21.31
C LYS A 104 -21.08 51.78 -21.97
N MET A 105 -22.00 51.83 -22.93
CA MET A 105 -22.44 50.64 -23.67
C MET A 105 -21.29 50.01 -24.46
N ALA A 106 -20.45 50.81 -25.13
CA ALA A 106 -19.29 50.30 -25.85
C ALA A 106 -18.28 49.60 -24.93
N LYS A 107 -18.08 50.13 -23.70
CA LYS A 107 -17.22 49.49 -22.69
C LYS A 107 -17.79 48.14 -22.24
N ILE A 108 -19.10 48.08 -21.96
CA ILE A 108 -19.78 46.84 -21.56
C ILE A 108 -19.67 45.78 -22.67
N GLU A 109 -19.85 46.17 -23.93
CA GLU A 109 -19.77 45.23 -25.05
C GLU A 109 -18.36 44.68 -25.23
N HIS A 110 -17.34 45.54 -25.09
CA HIS A 110 -15.94 45.11 -25.13
C HIS A 110 -15.57 44.18 -23.96
N GLU A 111 -16.11 44.40 -22.76
CA GLU A 111 -15.92 43.49 -21.62
C GLU A 111 -16.62 42.14 -21.83
N LYS A 112 -17.83 42.14 -22.42
CA LYS A 112 -18.53 40.89 -22.77
C LYS A 112 -17.72 40.05 -23.76
N GLU A 113 -17.13 40.68 -24.78
CA GLU A 113 -16.29 39.99 -25.76
C GLU A 113 -15.05 39.37 -25.10
N LYS A 114 -14.37 40.14 -24.23
CA LYS A 114 -13.25 39.61 -23.44
C LYS A 114 -13.65 38.42 -22.57
N ASN A 115 -14.81 38.50 -21.92
CA ASN A 115 -15.31 37.42 -21.07
C ASN A 115 -15.71 36.19 -21.89
N ALA A 116 -16.27 36.36 -23.09
CA ALA A 116 -16.57 35.26 -24.00
C ALA A 116 -15.31 34.52 -24.45
N ILE A 117 -14.25 35.26 -24.80
CA ILE A 117 -12.95 34.68 -25.14
C ILE A 117 -12.34 33.92 -23.95
N ALA A 118 -12.42 34.48 -22.74
CA ALA A 118 -11.93 33.82 -21.53
C ALA A 118 -12.71 32.52 -21.23
N ALA A 119 -14.03 32.51 -21.45
CA ALA A 119 -14.86 31.32 -21.25
C ALA A 119 -14.53 30.19 -22.26
N ASP A 120 -14.29 30.53 -23.53
CA ASP A 120 -13.83 29.57 -24.54
C ASP A 120 -12.46 28.98 -24.19
N GLN A 121 -11.52 29.80 -23.73
CA GLN A 121 -10.21 29.34 -23.26
C GLN A 121 -10.33 28.41 -22.04
N LEU A 122 -11.19 28.75 -21.08
CA LEU A 122 -11.43 27.92 -19.89
C LEU A 122 -12.00 26.54 -20.29
N THR A 123 -12.91 26.51 -21.25
CA THR A 123 -13.51 25.27 -21.76
C THR A 123 -12.44 24.36 -22.38
N LYS A 124 -11.55 24.91 -23.21
CA LYS A 124 -10.42 24.17 -23.79
C LYS A 124 -9.45 23.64 -22.74
N ILE A 125 -9.21 24.39 -21.66
CA ILE A 125 -8.38 23.94 -20.54
C ILE A 125 -9.05 22.76 -19.82
N LEU A 126 -10.37 22.82 -19.58
CA LEU A 126 -11.11 21.74 -18.93
C LEU A 126 -11.10 20.44 -19.74
N GLU A 127 -11.26 20.52 -21.06
CA GLU A 127 -11.16 19.35 -21.95
C GLU A 127 -9.77 18.69 -21.84
N LYS A 128 -8.71 19.51 -21.85
CA LYS A 128 -7.34 19.00 -21.71
C LYS A 128 -7.07 18.37 -20.34
N ILE A 129 -7.63 18.93 -19.27
CA ILE A 129 -7.56 18.33 -17.93
C ILE A 129 -8.25 16.96 -17.93
N SER A 130 -9.44 16.85 -18.52
CA SER A 130 -10.17 15.58 -18.61
C SER A 130 -9.38 14.52 -19.40
N GLU A 131 -8.68 14.90 -20.46
CA GLU A 131 -7.85 13.98 -21.23
C GLU A 131 -6.62 13.51 -20.44
N MET A 132 -5.93 14.43 -19.75
CA MET A 132 -4.80 14.09 -18.88
C MET A 132 -5.22 13.15 -17.74
N GLU A 133 -6.38 13.36 -17.11
CA GLU A 133 -6.90 12.47 -16.07
C GLU A 133 -7.17 11.05 -16.59
N LYS A 134 -7.68 10.94 -17.83
CA LYS A 134 -7.91 9.64 -18.47
C LYS A 134 -6.58 8.91 -18.70
N GLN A 135 -5.58 9.59 -19.25
CA GLN A 135 -4.25 9.02 -19.46
C GLN A 135 -3.58 8.61 -18.15
N GLN A 136 -3.73 9.40 -17.09
CA GLN A 136 -3.19 9.07 -15.77
C GLN A 136 -3.83 7.80 -15.18
N LYS A 137 -5.15 7.63 -15.36
CA LYS A 137 -5.86 6.41 -14.92
C LYS A 137 -5.40 5.16 -15.68
N GLU A 138 -5.20 5.27 -17.00
CA GLU A 138 -4.68 4.18 -17.82
C GLU A 138 -3.26 3.77 -17.39
N HIS A 139 -2.35 4.74 -17.24
CA HIS A 139 -0.99 4.49 -16.76
C HIS A 139 -0.95 3.90 -15.35
N THR A 140 -1.87 4.31 -14.46
CA THR A 140 -1.97 3.74 -13.10
C THR A 140 -2.38 2.27 -13.14
N LYS A 141 -3.30 1.91 -14.04
CA LYS A 141 -3.75 0.53 -14.22
C LYS A 141 -2.63 -0.35 -14.77
N GLU A 142 -1.91 0.10 -15.79
CA GLU A 142 -0.77 -0.64 -16.37
C GLU A 142 0.33 -0.90 -15.32
N ASN A 143 0.66 0.12 -14.51
CA ASN A 143 1.62 -0.03 -13.42
C ASN A 143 1.14 -1.06 -12.37
N SER A 144 -0.15 -1.07 -12.04
CA SER A 144 -0.73 -2.05 -11.10
C SER A 144 -0.62 -3.48 -11.64
N ASP A 145 -0.93 -3.68 -12.92
CA ASP A 145 -0.85 -4.99 -13.57
C ASP A 145 0.62 -5.48 -13.61
N GLN A 146 1.57 -4.60 -13.97
CA GLN A 146 3.00 -4.93 -13.92
C GLN A 146 3.48 -5.28 -12.52
N PHE A 147 3.05 -4.55 -11.48
CA PHE A 147 3.43 -4.81 -10.11
C PHE A 147 2.95 -6.19 -9.62
N SER A 148 1.70 -6.57 -9.95
CA SER A 148 1.16 -7.89 -9.61
C SER A 148 1.97 -9.04 -10.24
N LYS A 149 2.45 -8.86 -11.47
CA LYS A 149 3.30 -9.84 -12.16
C LYS A 149 4.65 -9.99 -11.47
N ILE A 150 5.28 -8.87 -11.13
CA ILE A 150 6.57 -8.86 -10.40
C ILE A 150 6.44 -9.57 -9.05
N GLN A 151 5.36 -9.33 -8.30
CA GLN A 151 5.13 -10.01 -7.02
C GLN A 151 5.00 -11.53 -7.17
N ASN A 152 4.33 -12.00 -8.22
CA ASN A 152 4.21 -13.43 -8.49
C ASN A 152 5.55 -14.06 -8.87
N ASP A 153 6.33 -13.39 -9.73
CA ASP A 153 7.66 -13.86 -10.13
C ASP A 153 8.62 -13.92 -8.92
N GLN A 154 8.55 -12.95 -8.01
CA GLN A 154 9.32 -12.97 -6.75
C GLN A 154 8.97 -14.17 -5.86
N LYS A 155 7.68 -14.52 -5.75
CA LYS A 155 7.24 -15.69 -4.99
C LYS A 155 7.82 -16.99 -5.56
N ILE A 156 7.77 -17.15 -6.89
CA ILE A 156 8.32 -18.34 -7.58
C ILE A 156 9.83 -18.45 -7.38
N ILE A 157 10.55 -17.32 -7.41
CA ILE A 157 12.01 -17.30 -7.18
C ILE A 157 12.35 -17.75 -5.74
N LEU A 158 11.60 -17.27 -4.74
CA LEU A 158 11.82 -17.66 -3.34
C LEU A 158 11.60 -19.15 -3.11
N GLU A 159 10.55 -19.73 -3.71
CA GLU A 159 10.28 -21.17 -3.64
C GLU A 159 11.45 -21.99 -4.23
N LYS A 160 11.96 -21.59 -5.40
CA LYS A 160 13.13 -22.25 -6.04
C LYS A 160 14.41 -22.14 -5.24
N ILE A 161 14.67 -21.00 -4.59
CA ILE A 161 15.85 -20.83 -3.73
C ILE A 161 15.77 -21.81 -2.56
N SER A 162 14.61 -21.95 -1.92
CA SER A 162 14.43 -22.89 -0.81
C SER A 162 14.67 -24.35 -1.22
N GLU A 163 14.23 -24.74 -2.43
CA GLU A 163 14.51 -26.07 -2.98
C GLU A 163 16.01 -26.30 -3.22
N LEU A 164 16.69 -25.34 -3.85
CA LEU A 164 18.13 -25.43 -4.10
C LEU A 164 18.97 -25.51 -2.82
N GLU A 165 18.57 -24.79 -1.76
CA GLU A 165 19.24 -24.86 -0.46
C GLU A 165 19.14 -26.25 0.17
N LYS A 166 17.97 -26.90 0.06
CA LYS A 166 17.79 -28.28 0.54
C LYS A 166 18.67 -29.26 -0.22
N GLU A 167 18.73 -29.15 -1.53
CA GLU A 167 19.60 -30.00 -2.36
C GLU A 167 21.08 -29.80 -2.03
N GLN A 168 21.51 -28.55 -1.81
CA GLN A 168 22.91 -28.27 -1.43
C GLN A 168 23.26 -28.84 -0.06
N LYS A 169 22.34 -28.76 0.92
CA LYS A 169 22.55 -29.36 2.25
C LYS A 169 22.74 -30.87 2.16
N GLN A 170 21.92 -31.55 1.35
CA GLN A 170 22.05 -32.99 1.10
C GLN A 170 23.37 -33.33 0.39
N ARG A 171 23.75 -32.59 -0.66
CA ARG A 171 25.01 -32.82 -1.38
C ARG A 171 26.25 -32.63 -0.50
N LYS A 172 26.27 -31.63 0.37
CA LYS A 172 27.37 -31.42 1.33
C LYS A 172 27.50 -32.56 2.33
N ALA A 173 26.38 -33.10 2.81
CA ALA A 173 26.39 -34.25 3.72
C ALA A 173 27.03 -35.50 3.06
N ILE A 174 26.82 -35.70 1.75
CA ILE A 174 27.37 -36.85 1.01
C ILE A 174 28.88 -36.69 0.75
N LEU A 175 29.36 -35.48 0.42
CA LEU A 175 30.73 -35.28 -0.07
C LEU A 175 31.81 -35.38 1.04
N ASN A 176 31.45 -35.13 2.31
CA ASN A 176 32.39 -35.22 3.44
C ASN A 176 32.52 -36.63 4.04
N PHE A 177 31.79 -37.62 3.52
CA PHE A 177 31.81 -38.96 4.09
C PHE A 177 32.98 -39.80 3.54
N GLN A 178 34.04 -40.01 4.31
CA GLN A 178 35.01 -41.07 4.00
C GLN A 178 34.35 -42.44 4.26
N PRO A 179 34.19 -43.31 3.24
CA PRO A 179 33.59 -44.63 3.44
C PRO A 179 34.42 -45.45 4.44
N ASN A 180 33.80 -45.90 5.53
CA ASN A 180 34.44 -46.74 6.53
C ASN A 180 33.94 -48.19 6.42
N TYR A 181 34.70 -49.14 6.98
CA TYR A 181 34.41 -50.56 6.93
C TYR A 181 35.21 -51.31 8.00
N TRP A 182 34.85 -52.56 8.30
CA TRP A 182 35.60 -53.37 9.27
C TRP A 182 37.02 -53.66 8.78
N ASP A 183 38.02 -53.48 9.65
CA ASP A 183 39.42 -53.72 9.33
C ASP A 183 39.73 -55.22 9.34
N ALA A 184 39.90 -55.80 8.15
CA ALA A 184 40.24 -57.21 7.98
C ALA A 184 41.60 -57.59 8.62
N ASN A 185 42.53 -56.64 8.75
CA ASN A 185 43.83 -56.91 9.37
C ASN A 185 43.78 -56.86 10.90
N ALA A 186 42.75 -56.23 11.47
CA ALA A 186 42.47 -56.25 12.91
C ALA A 186 41.64 -57.48 13.33
N SER A 187 41.28 -58.34 12.38
CA SER A 187 40.46 -59.52 12.58
C SER A 187 41.27 -60.65 13.26
N ASN A 188 40.76 -61.16 14.37
CA ASN A 188 41.25 -62.39 15.02
C ASN A 188 41.01 -63.60 14.09
N GLU A 189 41.80 -64.67 14.21
CA GLU A 189 41.69 -65.90 13.39
C GLU A 189 40.30 -66.57 13.45
N ASN A 190 39.52 -66.26 14.48
CA ASN A 190 38.16 -66.78 14.71
C ASN A 190 37.05 -65.93 14.06
N LEU A 191 37.39 -65.05 13.13
CA LEU A 191 36.47 -64.08 12.54
C LEU A 191 36.53 -64.11 11.01
N GLU A 192 35.35 -64.20 10.40
CA GLU A 192 35.18 -64.14 8.95
C GLU A 192 34.45 -62.86 8.57
N ILE A 193 35.08 -62.08 7.68
CA ILE A 193 34.50 -60.89 7.08
C ILE A 193 34.04 -61.26 5.68
N ILE A 194 32.76 -61.03 5.39
CA ILE A 194 32.11 -61.48 4.16
C ILE A 194 31.66 -60.26 3.35
N GLY A 195 31.87 -60.32 2.03
CA GLY A 195 31.34 -59.35 1.07
C GLY A 195 32.30 -58.23 0.68
N GLU A 196 31.94 -57.51 -0.37
CA GLU A 196 32.66 -56.31 -0.81
C GLU A 196 32.52 -55.21 0.26
N LYS A 197 33.62 -54.51 0.56
CA LYS A 197 33.71 -53.47 1.60
C LYS A 197 33.55 -53.95 3.05
N SER A 198 33.71 -55.24 3.34
CA SER A 198 33.85 -55.74 4.72
C SER A 198 32.69 -55.34 5.66
N LEU A 199 31.44 -55.34 5.16
CA LEU A 199 30.27 -54.89 5.94
C LEU A 199 29.61 -56.03 6.74
N THR A 200 29.74 -57.28 6.28
CA THR A 200 29.19 -58.43 7.01
C THR A 200 30.27 -59.10 7.86
N PHE A 201 29.90 -59.40 9.10
CA PHE A 201 30.80 -59.98 10.09
C PHE A 201 30.19 -61.24 10.70
N LEU A 202 30.97 -62.34 10.74
CA LEU A 202 30.58 -63.64 11.29
C LEU A 202 31.66 -64.17 12.24
N TYR A 203 31.25 -64.56 13.45
CA TYR A 203 32.16 -65.25 14.37
C TYR A 203 32.17 -66.76 14.10
N THR A 204 33.35 -67.30 13.77
CA THR A 204 33.57 -68.68 13.31
C THR A 204 34.33 -69.57 14.31
N GLY A 205 34.79 -69.00 15.43
CA GLY A 205 35.53 -69.72 16.46
C GLY A 205 34.70 -70.76 17.24
N ASN A 206 35.38 -71.77 17.79
CA ASN A 206 34.78 -72.82 18.62
C ASN A 206 34.90 -72.56 20.13
N ASP A 207 35.55 -71.47 20.53
CA ASP A 207 35.79 -71.14 21.94
C ASP A 207 34.57 -70.45 22.56
N TYR A 208 34.02 -71.05 23.61
CA TYR A 208 32.93 -70.45 24.37
C TYR A 208 33.45 -69.34 25.27
N GLY A 209 32.80 -68.17 25.22
CA GLY A 209 32.92 -67.15 26.26
C GLY A 209 34.03 -66.12 26.08
N CYS A 210 34.44 -65.81 24.84
CA CYS A 210 35.38 -64.74 24.55
C CYS A 210 34.72 -63.66 23.69
N TYR A 211 34.69 -62.43 24.20
CA TYR A 211 34.26 -61.30 23.38
C TYR A 211 35.34 -60.93 22.36
N LEU A 212 35.01 -61.02 21.08
CA LEU A 212 35.91 -60.59 20.01
C LEU A 212 35.44 -59.25 19.42
N PRO A 213 36.09 -58.14 19.77
CA PRO A 213 35.84 -56.86 19.12
C PRO A 213 36.50 -56.83 17.73
N ILE A 214 35.81 -56.25 16.76
CA ILE A 214 36.38 -55.80 15.50
C ILE A 214 36.19 -54.30 15.39
N PHE A 215 37.21 -53.62 14.88
CA PHE A 215 37.22 -52.17 14.73
C PHE A 215 37.08 -51.78 13.28
N ALA A 216 36.51 -50.60 13.04
CA ALA A 216 36.52 -50.00 11.71
C ALA A 216 37.95 -49.59 11.33
N LYS A 217 38.24 -49.60 10.02
CA LYS A 217 39.56 -49.30 9.45
C LYS A 217 40.04 -47.89 9.77
N HIS A 218 39.13 -46.92 9.70
CA HIS A 218 39.47 -45.52 9.97
C HIS A 218 38.90 -45.09 11.33
N PRO A 219 39.72 -44.47 12.20
CA PRO A 219 39.19 -43.80 13.37
C PRO A 219 38.42 -42.54 12.98
N ILE A 220 37.52 -42.13 13.86
CA ILE A 220 36.88 -40.82 13.84
C ILE A 220 37.88 -39.84 14.45
N LEU A 221 38.32 -38.85 13.67
CA LEU A 221 39.20 -37.80 14.16
C LEU A 221 38.38 -36.73 14.89
N MET A 222 38.86 -36.31 16.05
CA MET A 222 38.21 -35.29 16.87
C MET A 222 38.58 -33.89 16.38
N ASP A 223 38.18 -33.53 15.16
CA ASP A 223 38.21 -32.13 14.74
C ASP A 223 37.01 -31.36 15.33
N ASN A 224 37.06 -30.04 15.32
CA ASN A 224 35.93 -29.19 15.76
C ASN A 224 34.94 -28.95 14.61
N SER A 225 34.79 -29.91 13.69
CA SER A 225 33.82 -29.81 12.60
C SER A 225 32.39 -29.85 13.14
N SER A 226 31.45 -29.33 12.36
CA SER A 226 30.01 -29.50 12.58
C SER A 226 29.50 -30.88 12.14
N ASP A 227 30.39 -31.80 11.78
CA ASP A 227 30.02 -33.06 11.15
C ASP A 227 29.53 -34.07 12.21
N ILE A 228 28.69 -34.98 11.76
CA ILE A 228 28.16 -36.07 12.57
C ILE A 228 28.74 -37.36 12.01
N PHE A 229 29.43 -38.13 12.85
CA PHE A 229 29.77 -39.50 12.51
C PHE A 229 28.64 -40.41 13.00
N TYR A 230 28.13 -41.28 12.14
CA TYR A 230 27.06 -42.21 12.46
C TYR A 230 27.26 -43.52 11.70
N TYR A 231 26.95 -44.63 12.36
CA TYR A 231 26.87 -45.94 11.70
C TYR A 231 25.78 -46.79 12.35
N GLU A 232 25.21 -47.68 11.56
CA GLU A 232 24.20 -48.65 11.97
C GLU A 232 24.75 -50.07 11.86
N ILE A 233 24.19 -50.97 12.66
CA ILE A 233 24.34 -52.40 12.51
C ILE A 233 22.96 -53.06 12.43
N LEU A 234 22.78 -53.91 11.44
CA LEU A 234 21.64 -54.80 11.31
C LEU A 234 22.00 -56.17 11.89
N VAL A 235 21.25 -56.61 12.89
CA VAL A 235 21.49 -57.88 13.56
C VAL A 235 20.88 -59.03 12.74
N LYS A 236 21.70 -59.71 11.93
CA LYS A 236 21.25 -60.82 11.08
C LYS A 236 21.06 -62.13 11.85
N LYS A 237 21.89 -62.37 12.87
CA LYS A 237 21.83 -63.57 13.70
C LYS A 237 22.45 -63.30 15.06
N MET A 238 21.73 -63.68 16.12
CA MET A 238 22.18 -63.50 17.49
C MET A 238 21.78 -64.73 18.31
N LYS A 239 22.76 -65.40 18.90
CA LYS A 239 22.55 -66.48 19.87
C LYS A 239 22.62 -66.00 21.31
N SER A 240 23.40 -64.96 21.56
CA SER A 240 23.61 -64.40 22.90
C SER A 240 23.91 -62.91 22.83
N PHE A 241 25.02 -62.47 23.43
CA PHE A 241 25.28 -61.07 23.71
C PHE A 241 26.07 -60.40 22.58
N MET A 242 25.74 -59.13 22.31
CA MET A 242 26.50 -58.25 21.44
C MET A 242 26.71 -56.88 22.08
N SER A 243 27.79 -56.20 21.70
CA SER A 243 28.04 -54.82 22.08
C SER A 243 28.64 -54.06 20.90
N PHE A 244 28.27 -52.80 20.71
CA PHE A 244 28.89 -51.95 19.69
C PHE A 244 29.01 -50.51 20.19
N GLY A 245 29.95 -49.76 19.62
CA GLY A 245 30.10 -48.35 19.92
C GLY A 245 31.48 -47.80 19.58
N PHE A 246 32.00 -46.93 20.45
CA PHE A 246 33.29 -46.26 20.27
C PHE A 246 34.25 -46.58 21.41
N ALA A 247 35.52 -46.81 21.07
CA ALA A 247 36.60 -46.89 22.03
C ALA A 247 37.76 -45.94 21.66
N VAL A 248 38.45 -45.41 22.66
CA VAL A 248 39.64 -44.55 22.46
C VAL A 248 40.88 -45.31 22.00
N LYS A 249 40.88 -46.64 22.09
CA LYS A 249 41.98 -47.51 21.66
C LYS A 249 41.43 -48.84 21.15
N GLN A 250 42.01 -49.34 20.06
CA GLN A 250 41.77 -50.71 19.60
C GLN A 250 42.37 -51.71 20.59
N GLN A 251 41.68 -52.81 20.88
CA GLN A 251 42.11 -53.90 21.77
C GLN A 251 41.61 -55.23 21.23
N THR A 252 42.20 -56.35 21.65
CA THR A 252 41.84 -57.68 21.12
C THR A 252 40.75 -58.39 21.92
N LYS A 253 40.39 -57.88 23.10
CA LYS A 253 39.34 -58.46 23.97
C LYS A 253 38.36 -57.38 24.45
N LEU A 254 37.06 -57.67 24.45
CA LEU A 254 36.08 -56.68 24.93
C LEU A 254 36.21 -56.42 26.43
N GLU A 255 36.61 -57.36 27.27
CA GLU A 255 36.78 -57.08 28.71
C GLU A 255 37.79 -55.96 28.96
N GLU A 256 38.79 -55.86 28.07
CA GLU A 256 39.79 -54.82 28.05
C GLU A 256 39.27 -53.49 27.47
N ILE A 257 38.06 -53.46 26.90
CA ILE A 257 37.38 -52.28 26.35
C ILE A 257 36.20 -51.85 27.25
N ARG A 258 35.36 -52.80 27.67
CA ARG A 258 34.04 -52.63 28.30
C ARG A 258 34.08 -51.74 29.53
N ASN A 259 35.15 -51.87 30.33
CA ASN A 259 35.29 -51.15 31.60
C ASN A 259 36.33 -50.01 31.54
N LYS A 260 36.82 -49.65 30.34
CA LYS A 260 37.81 -48.58 30.17
C LYS A 260 37.13 -47.21 30.08
N LYS A 261 37.77 -46.21 30.70
CA LYS A 261 37.45 -44.80 30.45
C LYS A 261 37.64 -44.50 28.96
N GLY A 262 36.70 -43.76 28.36
CA GLY A 262 36.68 -43.49 26.93
C GLY A 262 35.96 -44.55 26.08
N THR A 263 35.38 -45.58 26.68
CA THR A 263 34.50 -46.52 25.97
C THR A 263 33.04 -46.09 26.10
N TYR A 264 32.35 -46.07 24.98
CA TYR A 264 30.92 -45.82 24.87
C TYR A 264 30.32 -46.95 24.06
N ALA A 265 29.35 -47.66 24.63
CA ALA A 265 28.81 -48.84 23.97
C ALA A 265 27.34 -49.03 24.26
N PHE A 266 26.62 -49.63 23.33
CA PHE A 266 25.27 -50.12 23.49
C PHE A 266 25.32 -51.64 23.48
N GLU A 267 24.75 -52.24 24.52
CA GLU A 267 24.76 -53.69 24.75
C GLU A 267 23.38 -54.28 24.44
N SER A 268 23.34 -55.52 23.94
CA SER A 268 22.11 -56.16 23.44
C SER A 268 21.03 -56.38 24.50
N ASP A 269 21.42 -56.42 25.78
CA ASP A 269 20.48 -56.47 26.90
C ASP A 269 19.82 -55.10 27.20
N GLY A 270 20.28 -54.04 26.53
CA GLY A 270 19.78 -52.68 26.68
C GLY A 270 20.59 -51.82 27.65
N ASP A 271 21.73 -52.29 28.17
CA ASP A 271 22.65 -51.43 28.93
C ASP A 271 23.41 -50.48 27.99
N ILE A 272 23.59 -49.24 28.45
CA ILE A 272 24.41 -48.23 27.76
C ILE A 272 25.64 -47.96 28.61
N ARG A 273 26.81 -48.27 28.06
CA ARG A 273 28.12 -48.00 28.66
C ARG A 273 28.54 -46.58 28.32
N VAL A 274 28.92 -45.81 29.34
CA VAL A 274 29.45 -44.45 29.20
C VAL A 274 30.73 -44.33 30.02
N ASN A 275 31.85 -44.08 29.35
CA ASN A 275 33.19 -44.15 29.95
C ASN A 275 33.45 -45.47 30.68
N GLY A 276 33.02 -46.58 30.06
CA GLY A 276 33.17 -47.92 30.60
C GLY A 276 32.27 -48.25 31.80
N LYS A 277 31.29 -47.40 32.13
CA LYS A 277 30.32 -47.64 33.20
C LYS A 277 28.93 -47.86 32.62
N GLY A 278 28.30 -48.98 32.96
CA GLY A 278 26.90 -49.25 32.62
C GLY A 278 25.96 -48.25 33.28
N LYS A 279 24.87 -47.92 32.59
CA LYS A 279 23.81 -47.04 33.08
C LYS A 279 22.62 -47.80 33.65
N GLY A 280 22.61 -49.11 33.47
CA GLY A 280 21.56 -50.01 33.91
C GLY A 280 20.84 -50.59 32.71
N ILE A 281 20.44 -51.86 32.85
CA ILE A 281 19.70 -52.60 31.83
C ILE A 281 18.32 -51.98 31.66
N ASN A 282 17.98 -51.56 30.44
CA ASN A 282 16.63 -51.17 30.07
C ASN A 282 16.08 -52.11 29.01
N ALA A 283 15.09 -52.93 29.38
CA ALA A 283 14.48 -53.90 28.49
C ALA A 283 13.86 -53.27 27.22
N GLN A 284 13.39 -52.03 27.28
CA GLN A 284 12.87 -51.32 26.09
C GLN A 284 13.96 -51.02 25.06
N TYR A 285 15.21 -50.95 25.49
CA TYR A 285 16.39 -50.71 24.63
C TYR A 285 17.13 -52.00 24.31
N SER A 286 16.73 -53.15 24.84
CA SER A 286 17.27 -54.43 24.38
C SER A 286 17.03 -54.61 22.89
N TYR A 287 17.95 -55.26 22.18
CA TYR A 287 17.86 -55.46 20.74
C TYR A 287 18.33 -56.86 20.36
N GLY A 288 17.83 -57.37 19.23
CA GLY A 288 18.12 -58.72 18.77
C GLY A 288 17.95 -58.90 17.27
N VAL A 289 17.74 -60.14 16.83
CA VAL A 289 17.66 -60.49 15.41
C VAL A 289 16.58 -59.67 14.72
N GLY A 290 16.95 -59.01 13.63
CA GLY A 290 16.07 -58.17 12.81
C GLY A 290 16.05 -56.70 13.21
N ASP A 291 16.60 -56.33 14.36
CA ASP A 291 16.74 -54.92 14.74
C ASP A 291 17.92 -54.26 14.03
N THR A 292 17.73 -53.00 13.63
CA THR A 292 18.77 -52.07 13.21
C THR A 292 19.09 -51.16 14.39
N VAL A 293 20.33 -51.15 14.86
CA VAL A 293 20.75 -50.27 15.96
C VAL A 293 21.93 -49.41 15.54
N GLY A 294 21.91 -48.15 15.94
CA GLY A 294 22.92 -47.18 15.52
C GLY A 294 23.49 -46.39 16.67
N ILE A 295 24.66 -45.82 16.41
CA ILE A 295 25.34 -44.92 17.33
C ILE A 295 25.93 -43.77 16.52
N GLY A 296 25.70 -42.56 17.01
CA GLY A 296 26.19 -41.34 16.41
C GLY A 296 26.93 -40.46 17.38
N PHE A 297 27.81 -39.65 16.82
CA PHE A 297 28.61 -38.69 17.55
C PHE A 297 28.61 -37.35 16.83
N ASN A 298 28.07 -36.33 17.49
CA ASN A 298 28.10 -34.96 16.99
C ASN A 298 29.43 -34.32 17.42
N LEU A 299 30.31 -34.07 16.44
CA LEU A 299 31.68 -33.61 16.68
C LEU A 299 31.72 -32.20 17.29
N ALA A 300 30.77 -31.33 16.93
CA ALA A 300 30.69 -29.97 17.46
C ALA A 300 30.20 -29.91 18.92
N THR A 301 29.11 -30.60 19.23
CA THR A 301 28.51 -30.59 20.58
C THR A 301 29.17 -31.59 21.52
N ARG A 302 29.98 -32.50 20.99
CA ARG A 302 30.65 -33.60 21.72
C ARG A 302 29.65 -34.50 22.45
N LYS A 303 28.48 -34.71 21.84
CA LYS A 303 27.39 -35.57 22.35
C LYS A 303 27.24 -36.83 21.52
N LEU A 304 26.95 -37.93 22.21
CA LEU A 304 26.68 -39.24 21.63
C LEU A 304 25.19 -39.50 21.58
N PHE A 305 24.68 -40.12 20.54
CA PHE A 305 23.31 -40.59 20.49
C PHE A 305 23.22 -42.03 20.02
N PHE A 306 22.16 -42.71 20.41
CA PHE A 306 21.88 -44.09 20.03
C PHE A 306 20.52 -44.15 19.36
N THR A 307 20.35 -45.10 18.47
CA THR A 307 19.12 -45.31 17.71
C THR A 307 18.77 -46.80 17.68
N LYS A 308 17.49 -47.08 17.51
CA LYS A 308 16.96 -48.41 17.25
C LYS A 308 15.80 -48.30 16.27
N ASN A 309 15.84 -49.05 15.18
CA ASN A 309 14.81 -49.16 14.14
C ASN A 309 14.29 -47.78 13.68
N GLY A 310 15.24 -46.91 13.27
CA GLY A 310 14.95 -45.57 12.80
C GLY A 310 14.52 -44.55 13.87
N LEU A 311 14.51 -44.92 15.16
CA LEU A 311 14.14 -44.03 16.27
C LEU A 311 15.32 -43.73 17.19
N ARG A 312 15.47 -42.45 17.57
CA ARG A 312 16.48 -42.00 18.53
C ARG A 312 16.07 -42.36 19.96
N LEU A 313 17.01 -42.83 20.78
CA LEU A 313 16.76 -43.17 22.18
C LEU A 313 16.84 -41.92 23.09
N ASP A 314 15.88 -41.76 24.01
CA ASP A 314 15.65 -40.53 24.79
C ASP A 314 16.81 -40.10 25.71
N PHE A 315 17.72 -41.00 26.08
CA PHE A 315 18.87 -40.68 26.95
C PHE A 315 20.11 -40.17 26.20
N SER A 316 20.02 -40.06 24.88
CA SER A 316 21.14 -39.69 24.01
C SER A 316 21.73 -38.30 24.30
N ASP A 317 20.93 -37.27 24.55
CA ASP A 317 21.47 -35.91 24.77
C ASP A 317 22.17 -35.68 26.13
N ILE A 318 22.23 -36.70 26.98
CA ILE A 318 22.64 -36.61 28.38
C ILE A 318 24.14 -36.92 28.53
N PHE A 319 24.77 -37.53 27.54
CA PHE A 319 26.18 -37.92 27.62
C PHE A 319 27.09 -36.83 27.05
N SER A 320 27.21 -35.72 27.78
CA SER A 320 28.37 -34.84 27.66
C SER A 320 29.58 -35.62 28.16
N ALA A 321 30.40 -36.12 27.25
CA ALA A 321 31.58 -36.87 27.62
C ALA A 321 32.55 -35.98 28.42
N PRO A 322 32.77 -36.25 29.72
CA PRO A 322 33.66 -35.45 30.53
C PRO A 322 35.10 -35.84 30.17
N SER A 323 35.83 -34.91 29.55
CA SER A 323 37.22 -35.03 29.10
C SER A 323 37.46 -36.10 28.02
N PHE A 324 37.07 -35.80 26.78
CA PHE A 324 37.70 -36.43 25.62
C PHE A 324 39.13 -35.90 25.45
N ALA A 325 40.07 -36.41 26.24
CA ALA A 325 41.50 -36.14 26.06
C ALA A 325 42.11 -36.96 24.90
N ALA A 326 41.27 -37.64 24.11
CA ALA A 326 41.69 -38.49 23.01
C ALA A 326 41.41 -37.78 21.68
N ASP A 327 42.41 -37.74 20.82
CA ASP A 327 42.32 -37.10 19.49
C ASP A 327 41.50 -37.92 18.49
N SER A 328 41.09 -39.14 18.86
CA SER A 328 40.34 -40.03 17.98
C SER A 328 39.51 -41.10 18.71
N PHE A 329 38.49 -41.62 18.03
CA PHE A 329 37.64 -42.74 18.45
C PHE A 329 37.62 -43.83 17.39
N HIS A 330 37.56 -45.08 17.80
CA HIS A 330 37.47 -46.21 16.90
C HIS A 330 36.07 -46.85 17.02
N PRO A 331 35.25 -46.83 15.95
CA PRO A 331 34.02 -47.62 15.89
C PRO A 331 34.33 -49.09 16.04
N PHE A 332 33.51 -49.81 16.79
CA PHE A 332 33.67 -51.24 17.01
C PHE A 332 32.33 -51.97 17.14
N VAL A 333 32.37 -53.27 16.87
CA VAL A 333 31.34 -54.23 17.27
C VAL A 333 32.02 -55.44 17.90
N SER A 334 31.38 -56.06 18.88
CA SER A 334 31.88 -57.23 19.56
C SER A 334 30.80 -58.30 19.67
N LEU A 335 31.17 -59.52 19.29
CA LEU A 335 30.32 -60.70 19.33
C LEU A 335 30.82 -61.68 20.39
N TRP A 336 29.89 -62.32 21.11
CA TRP A 336 30.21 -63.28 22.18
C TRP A 336 30.23 -64.75 21.76
N GLU A 337 29.36 -65.16 20.82
CA GLU A 337 29.11 -66.59 20.58
C GLU A 337 29.03 -66.98 19.10
N PHE A 338 29.47 -68.22 18.83
CA PHE A 338 29.60 -68.80 17.49
C PHE A 338 28.33 -68.66 16.67
N GLY A 339 28.50 -68.11 15.46
CA GLY A 339 27.42 -67.94 14.51
C GLY A 339 26.58 -66.68 14.69
N ASN A 340 26.95 -65.76 15.60
CA ASN A 340 26.44 -64.39 15.56
C ASN A 340 26.87 -63.72 14.25
N LYS A 341 25.94 -62.96 13.64
CA LYS A 341 26.13 -62.29 12.35
C LYS A 341 25.51 -60.91 12.36
N ILE A 342 26.27 -59.92 11.89
CA ILE A 342 25.78 -58.55 11.68
C ILE A 342 26.13 -58.06 10.28
N GLU A 343 25.41 -57.04 9.83
CA GLU A 343 25.73 -56.23 8.65
C GLU A 343 25.86 -54.78 9.12
N ALA A 344 27.01 -54.16 8.89
CA ALA A 344 27.23 -52.76 9.23
C ALA A 344 26.88 -51.86 8.05
N ASP A 345 26.22 -50.75 8.33
CA ASP A 345 26.07 -49.64 7.40
C ASP A 345 26.85 -48.45 7.95
N PHE A 346 27.97 -48.14 7.29
CA PHE A 346 28.67 -46.87 7.51
C PHE A 346 28.10 -45.77 6.62
N GLY A 347 26.95 -45.97 5.96
CA GLY A 347 26.26 -44.95 5.19
C GLY A 347 26.50 -45.05 3.68
N PRO A 348 25.76 -44.22 2.92
CA PRO A 348 24.86 -43.16 3.40
C PRO A 348 23.42 -43.61 3.69
N ASN A 349 23.07 -44.90 3.55
CA ASN A 349 21.67 -45.36 3.49
C ASN A 349 21.14 -45.85 4.84
N PHE A 350 21.15 -44.98 5.84
CA PHE A 350 20.69 -45.30 7.18
C PHE A 350 19.16 -45.45 7.28
N GLU A 351 18.70 -46.29 8.21
CA GLU A 351 17.29 -46.35 8.63
C GLU A 351 16.89 -45.12 9.45
N PHE A 352 17.80 -44.58 10.27
CA PHE A 352 17.59 -43.34 10.99
C PHE A 352 17.80 -42.10 10.09
N ASP A 353 16.81 -41.20 10.07
CA ASP A 353 16.91 -39.93 9.36
C ASP A 353 17.78 -38.92 10.14
N LEU A 354 19.05 -38.82 9.75
CA LEU A 354 20.01 -37.85 10.30
C LEU A 354 19.59 -36.39 10.13
N SER A 355 18.63 -36.07 9.24
CA SER A 355 18.13 -34.70 9.07
C SER A 355 17.25 -34.22 10.23
N THR A 356 16.85 -35.13 11.12
CA THR A 356 16.07 -34.85 12.33
C THR A 356 16.91 -34.37 13.52
N LEU A 357 18.25 -34.37 13.40
CA LEU A 357 19.19 -34.01 14.46
C LEU A 357 19.43 -32.51 14.64
#